data_AF-A0A074ZGH1-F1
#
_entry.id   AF-A0A074ZGH1-F1
#
_cell.length_a   1.000
_cell.length_b   1.000
_cell.length_c   1.000
_cell.angle_alpha   90.00
_cell.angle_beta   90.00
_cell.angle_gamma   90.00
#
_symmetry.space_group_name_H-M   'P 1'
#
loop_
_entity.id
_entity.type
_entity.pdbx_description
1 polymer ?
#
loop_
_entity_poly.entity_id
_entity_poly.type
_entity_poly.pdbx_seq_one_letter_code
_entity_poly.pdbx_strand_id
1 'polypeptide(L)'
;SEYAKPLSVSITPCNTYYCVLQRGKPTTFEITFQAFDDLEAAGVEVSAIFKTVMMLVTFPNANVCDRLNPPCPIRARQTYTYSYTTAIAESFP
;
A
#
# COMPACT_ATOMS: atom_id res chain seq x y z
N SER A 1 11.14 7.32 5.74
CA SER A 1 12.04 6.71 6.74
C SER A 1 13.48 6.99 6.31
N GLU A 2 14.47 6.83 7.18
CA GLU A 2 15.89 6.86 6.78
C GLU A 2 16.25 5.67 5.88
N TYR A 3 15.54 4.54 6.03
CA TYR A 3 15.79 3.29 5.28
C TYR A 3 15.11 3.22 3.91
N ALA A 4 14.03 3.96 3.71
CA ALA A 4 13.27 3.96 2.46
C ALA A 4 12.44 5.24 2.27
N LYS A 5 12.26 5.64 1.00
CA LYS A 5 11.48 6.82 0.61
C LYS A 5 10.48 6.48 -0.50
N PRO A 6 9.20 6.86 -0.36
CA PRO A 6 8.23 6.72 -1.45
C PRO A 6 8.59 7.66 -2.60
N LEU A 7 8.52 7.14 -3.81
CA LEU A 7 8.70 7.87 -5.07
C LEU A 7 7.35 8.20 -5.71
N SER A 8 6.40 7.27 -5.67
CA SER A 8 5.05 7.47 -6.21
C SER A 8 4.01 6.61 -5.51
N VAL A 9 2.77 7.08 -5.54
CA VAL A 9 1.59 6.33 -5.09
C VAL A 9 0.55 6.40 -6.20
N SER A 10 0.01 5.25 -6.62
CA SER A 10 -1.11 5.16 -7.54
C SER A 10 -2.26 4.41 -6.88
N ILE A 11 -3.49 4.82 -7.21
CA ILE A 11 -4.70 4.17 -6.73
C ILE A 11 -5.62 3.99 -7.93
N THR A 12 -6.01 2.77 -8.24
CA THR A 12 -6.93 2.45 -9.36
C THR A 12 -8.26 1.99 -8.78
N PRO A 13 -9.42 2.53 -9.24
CA PRO A 13 -9.63 3.30 -10.48
C PRO A 13 -9.59 4.84 -10.33
N CYS A 14 -8.80 5.38 -9.42
CA CYS A 14 -8.75 6.83 -9.22
C CYS A 14 -7.91 7.55 -10.27
N ASN A 15 -8.55 8.48 -10.98
CA ASN A 15 -7.92 9.35 -11.98
C ASN A 15 -8.02 10.84 -11.63
N THR A 16 -8.66 11.17 -10.50
CA THR A 16 -8.88 12.56 -10.05
C THR A 16 -8.68 12.69 -8.54
N TYR A 17 -8.54 13.93 -8.08
CA TYR A 17 -8.54 14.30 -6.67
C TYR A 17 -9.83 15.08 -6.36
N TYR A 18 -10.65 14.71 -5.38
CA TYR A 18 -10.50 13.59 -4.44
C TYR A 18 -10.73 12.21 -5.10
N CYS A 19 -9.96 11.21 -4.65
CA CYS A 19 -10.11 9.82 -5.07
C CYS A 19 -11.33 9.19 -4.38
N VAL A 20 -12.33 8.78 -5.16
CA VAL A 20 -13.55 8.15 -4.65
C VAL A 20 -13.42 6.64 -4.75
N LEU A 21 -13.32 5.98 -3.60
CA LEU A 21 -13.31 4.52 -3.50
C LEU A 21 -14.70 4.01 -3.17
N GLN A 22 -15.17 3.02 -3.94
CA GLN A 22 -16.49 2.45 -3.77
C GLN A 22 -16.43 1.18 -2.90
N ARG A 23 -17.34 1.09 -1.92
CA ARG A 23 -17.53 -0.11 -1.10
C ARG A 23 -17.85 -1.32 -1.97
N GLY A 24 -17.32 -2.48 -1.60
CA GLY A 24 -17.46 -3.74 -2.33
C GLY A 24 -16.74 -3.79 -3.68
N LYS A 25 -16.13 -2.69 -4.15
CA LYS A 25 -15.42 -2.64 -5.43
C LYS A 25 -13.92 -2.85 -5.25
N PRO A 26 -13.28 -3.57 -6.19
CA PRO A 26 -11.85 -3.76 -6.17
C PRO A 26 -11.15 -2.41 -6.36
N THR A 27 -10.15 -2.18 -5.52
CA THR A 27 -9.25 -1.03 -5.56
C THR A 27 -7.84 -1.57 -5.52
N THR A 28 -6.98 -1.08 -6.43
CA THR A 28 -5.56 -1.41 -6.45
C THR A 28 -4.76 -0.23 -5.93
N PHE A 29 -3.91 -0.48 -4.95
CA PHE A 29 -2.94 0.46 -4.42
C PHE A 29 -1.56 0.04 -4.90
N GLU A 30 -0.81 0.96 -5.50
CA GLU A 30 0.60 0.73 -5.81
C GLU A 30 1.47 1.81 -5.21
N ILE A 31 2.58 1.38 -4.62
CA ILE A 31 3.54 2.24 -3.97
C ILE A 31 4.91 1.89 -4.53
N THR A 32 5.52 2.86 -5.22
CA THR A 32 6.91 2.75 -5.65
C THR A 32 7.77 3.47 -4.63
N PHE A 33 8.81 2.81 -4.13
CA PHE A 33 9.75 3.38 -3.16
C PHE A 33 11.18 2.99 -3.49
N GLN A 34 12.13 3.82 -3.05
CA GLN A 34 13.55 3.51 -3.08
C GLN A 34 13.98 3.05 -1.70
N ALA A 35 14.65 1.90 -1.64
CA ALA A 35 15.34 1.44 -0.44
C ALA A 35 16.75 2.04 -0.38
N PHE A 36 17.18 2.44 0.81
CA PHE A 36 18.54 2.95 1.08
C PHE A 36 19.38 1.99 1.90
N ASP A 37 18.75 0.95 2.46
CA ASP A 37 19.38 -0.12 3.21
C ASP A 37 18.77 -1.49 2.84
N ASP A 38 19.38 -2.57 3.30
CA ASP A 38 18.83 -3.92 3.21
C ASP A 38 17.70 -4.08 4.25
N LEU A 39 16.52 -4.54 3.81
CA LEU A 39 15.31 -4.56 4.64
C LEU A 39 14.62 -5.93 4.62
N GLU A 40 14.10 -6.32 5.78
CA GLU A 40 13.13 -7.40 5.91
C GLU A 40 11.74 -6.81 6.09
N ALA A 41 10.82 -7.15 5.19
CA ALA A 41 9.48 -6.62 5.22
C ALA A 41 8.59 -7.46 6.15
N ALA A 42 8.10 -6.86 7.24
CA ALA A 42 7.29 -7.55 8.25
C ALA A 42 5.78 -7.60 7.89
N GLY A 43 5.27 -6.59 7.20
CA GLY A 43 3.86 -6.50 6.89
C GLY A 43 3.43 -5.16 6.30
N VAL A 44 2.13 -5.03 6.04
CA VAL A 44 1.48 -3.80 5.58
C VAL A 44 0.42 -3.40 6.57
N GLU A 45 0.47 -2.14 6.99
CA GLU A 45 -0.57 -1.52 7.81
C GLU A 45 -1.13 -0.31 7.07
N VAL A 46 -2.45 -0.18 7.10
CA VAL A 46 -3.14 0.96 6.51
C VAL A 46 -4.21 1.42 7.48
N SER A 47 -4.22 2.72 7.71
CA SER A 47 -5.16 3.38 8.60
C SER A 47 -6.01 4.37 7.81
N ALA A 48 -7.30 4.39 8.09
CA ALA A 48 -8.25 5.37 7.58
C ALA A 48 -8.66 6.32 8.71
N ILE A 49 -8.91 7.58 8.37
CA ILE A 49 -9.50 8.55 9.31
C ILE A 49 -10.89 8.90 8.78
N PHE A 50 -11.92 8.55 9.55
CA PHE A 50 -13.29 8.96 9.26
C PHE A 50 -13.78 9.92 10.32
N LYS A 51 -14.05 11.17 9.90
CA LYS A 51 -14.29 12.31 10.79
C LYS A 51 -13.11 12.51 11.76
N THR A 52 -13.19 11.93 12.95
CA THR A 52 -12.18 12.00 14.01
C THR A 52 -11.73 10.61 14.49
N VAL A 53 -12.26 9.53 13.90
CA VAL A 53 -11.97 8.16 14.32
C VAL A 53 -10.95 7.53 13.37
N MET A 54 -9.85 7.06 13.92
CA MET A 54 -8.88 6.23 13.21
C MET A 54 -9.40 4.78 13.16
N MET A 55 -9.45 4.21 11.96
CA MET A 55 -9.90 2.85 11.70
C MET A 55 -8.79 2.09 10.99
N LEU A 56 -8.52 0.87 11.42
CA LEU A 56 -7.60 -0.03 10.74
C LEU A 56 -8.28 -0.63 9.51
N VAL A 57 -7.63 -0.55 8.37
CA VAL A 57 -8.05 -1.23 7.16
C VAL A 57 -7.33 -2.57 7.12
N THR A 58 -8.07 -3.66 7.29
CA THR A 58 -7.47 -5.00 7.29
C THR A 58 -7.23 -5.47 5.86
N PHE A 59 -5.98 -5.80 5.59
CA PHE A 59 -5.51 -6.29 4.31
C PHE A 59 -5.18 -7.78 4.42
N PRO A 60 -6.03 -8.69 3.90
CA PRO A 60 -5.78 -10.12 3.99
C PRO A 60 -4.48 -10.49 3.26
N ASN A 61 -3.68 -11.33 3.92
CA ASN A 61 -2.31 -11.71 3.54
C ASN A 61 -1.39 -10.49 3.41
N ALA A 62 -0.81 -10.03 4.52
CA ALA A 62 0.02 -8.84 4.56
C ALA A 62 1.50 -9.08 4.17
N ASN A 63 1.85 -10.25 3.63
CA ASN A 63 3.22 -10.51 3.22
C ASN A 63 3.59 -9.59 2.05
N VAL A 64 4.48 -8.65 2.33
CA VAL A 64 4.95 -7.65 1.38
C VAL A 64 5.68 -8.32 0.21
N CYS A 65 6.45 -9.37 0.50
CA CYS A 65 7.35 -10.00 -0.46
C CYS A 65 6.64 -10.66 -1.63
N ASP A 66 5.42 -11.16 -1.42
CA ASP A 66 4.62 -11.82 -2.47
C ASP A 66 4.08 -10.81 -3.51
N ARG A 67 4.20 -9.52 -3.22
CA ARG A 67 3.56 -8.41 -3.95
C ARG A 67 4.54 -7.31 -4.34
N LEU A 68 5.82 -7.57 -4.14
CA LEU A 68 6.89 -6.64 -4.43
C LEU A 68 7.54 -7.00 -5.75
N ASN A 69 7.78 -5.99 -6.58
CA ASN A 69 8.59 -6.12 -7.78
C ASN A 69 9.74 -5.09 -7.74
N PRO A 70 11.02 -5.50 -7.77
CA PRO A 70 11.48 -6.90 -7.74
C PRO A 70 11.11 -7.63 -6.43
N PRO A 71 11.10 -8.97 -6.42
CA PRO A 71 10.78 -9.73 -5.21
C PRO A 71 11.85 -9.56 -4.14
N CYS A 72 11.50 -9.91 -2.90
CA CYS A 72 12.44 -9.94 -1.78
C CYS A 72 13.66 -10.85 -2.04
N PRO A 73 14.80 -10.61 -1.37
CA PRO A 73 15.02 -9.62 -0.31
C PRO A 73 15.07 -8.18 -0.83
N ILE A 74 14.66 -7.22 0.01
CA ILE A 74 14.79 -5.79 -0.29
C ILE A 74 16.25 -5.39 -0.07
N ARG A 75 16.88 -4.83 -1.09
CA ARG A 75 18.30 -4.44 -1.10
C ARG A 75 18.47 -2.95 -1.20
N ALA A 76 19.53 -2.47 -0.56
CA ALA A 76 19.91 -1.07 -0.61
C ALA A 76 20.05 -0.55 -2.05
N ARG A 77 19.65 0.71 -2.27
CA ARG A 77 19.76 1.46 -3.52
C ARG A 77 18.93 0.92 -4.69
N GLN A 78 18.00 0.01 -4.43
CA GLN A 78 17.04 -0.47 -5.43
C GLN A 78 15.68 0.21 -5.27
N THR A 79 14.94 0.24 -6.37
CA THR A 79 13.55 0.73 -6.42
C THR A 79 12.62 -0.46 -6.51
N TYR A 80 11.57 -0.42 -5.69
CA TYR A 80 10.57 -1.47 -5.58
C TYR A 80 9.18 -0.89 -5.79
N THR A 81 8.30 -1.67 -6.41
CA THR A 81 6.87 -1.40 -6.49
C THR A 81 6.12 -2.48 -5.72
N TYR A 82 5.42 -2.06 -4.67
CA TYR A 82 4.42 -2.88 -3.99
C TYR A 82 3.07 -2.66 -4.69
N SER A 83 2.39 -3.73 -5.10
CA SER A 83 1.08 -3.65 -5.75
C SER A 83 0.07 -4.55 -5.05
N TYR A 84 -1.07 -4.00 -4.67
CA TYR A 84 -2.07 -4.76 -3.94
C TYR A 84 -3.51 -4.36 -4.26
N THR A 85 -4.33 -5.36 -4.55
CA THR A 85 -5.75 -5.23 -4.85
C THR A 85 -6.62 -5.80 -3.74
N THR A 86 -7.60 -5.04 -3.26
CA THR A 86 -8.68 -5.54 -2.38
C THR A 86 -10.00 -4.85 -2.67
N ALA A 87 -11.08 -5.43 -2.17
CA ALA A 87 -12.36 -4.72 -2.08
C ALA A 87 -12.39 -3.85 -0.82
N ILE A 88 -12.87 -2.61 -0.95
CA ILE A 88 -13.15 -1.77 0.22
C ILE A 88 -14.30 -2.40 0.99
N ALA A 89 -14.10 -2.69 2.27
CA ALA A 89 -15.10 -3.38 3.09
C ALA A 89 -16.43 -2.64 3.09
N GLU A 90 -17.54 -3.38 2.96
CA GLU A 90 -18.90 -2.82 3.02
C GLU A 90 -19.20 -2.12 4.36
N SER A 91 -18.48 -2.52 5.41
CA SER A 91 -18.58 -1.93 6.75
C SER A 91 -17.87 -0.58 6.90
N PHE A 92 -17.15 -0.08 5.89
CA PHE A 92 -16.59 1.27 5.94
C PHE A 92 -17.74 2.29 6.06
N PRO A 93 -17.72 3.20 7.05
CA PRO A 93 -18.80 4.17 7.28
C PRO A 93 -18.96 5.18 6.15
#